data_AF-A0A2H3JDX7-F1
#
_entry.id   AF-A0A2H3JDX7-F1
#
_cell.length_a   1.000
_cell.length_b   1.000
_cell.length_c   1.000
_cell.angle_alpha   90.00
_cell.angle_beta   90.00
_cell.angle_gamma   90.00
#
_symmetry.space_group_name_H-M   'P 1'
#
loop_
_entity.id
_entity.type
_entity.pdbx_description
1 polymer ?
#
loop_
_entity_poly.entity_id
_entity_poly.type
_entity_poly.pdbx_seq_one_letter_code
_entity_poly.pdbx_strand_id
1 'polypeptide(L)'
;MTDALAELRRSRSFEHANSVLARDARLEQLADNLPRLTEHDLQTLGQADEVCPICLNPFHALLAEEEMALAMDSPAHPIEELGITRLKESCGHIFCRRDIRNWMREGHETCPTCRCPFLPSDPGDDNALPPSVEDPSYIDMSQFSVPRNMREIALAWMGSISRPTDGSGDRSDHESNGDENGEREEFAGVYS
;
A
#
# COMPACT_ATOMS: atom_id res chain seq x y z
N MET A 1 -51.51 7.29 -16.89
CA MET A 1 -50.88 6.45 -15.85
C MET A 1 -49.45 6.06 -16.19
N THR A 2 -49.05 5.98 -17.46
CA THR A 2 -47.67 5.66 -17.88
C THR A 2 -46.67 6.80 -17.64
N ASP A 3 -47.09 8.08 -17.74
CA ASP A 3 -46.19 9.22 -17.51
C ASP A 3 -45.68 9.30 -16.06
N ALA A 4 -46.54 9.07 -15.06
CA ALA A 4 -46.15 9.15 -13.66
C ALA A 4 -45.07 8.12 -13.26
N LEU A 5 -45.07 6.92 -13.88
CA LEU A 5 -44.03 5.91 -13.64
C LEU A 5 -42.71 6.27 -14.35
N ALA A 6 -42.78 6.88 -15.54
CA ALA A 6 -41.61 7.36 -16.26
C ALA A 6 -40.92 8.51 -15.51
N GLU A 7 -41.69 9.41 -14.88
CA GLU A 7 -41.18 10.48 -14.03
C GLU A 7 -40.49 9.93 -12.77
N LEU A 8 -41.10 9.01 -12.04
CA LEU A 8 -40.49 8.40 -10.84
C LEU A 8 -39.17 7.68 -11.15
N ARG A 9 -39.09 6.98 -12.29
CA ARG A 9 -37.85 6.32 -12.71
C ARG A 9 -36.75 7.33 -13.00
N ARG A 10 -37.09 8.45 -13.65
CA ARG A 10 -36.14 9.52 -13.96
C ARG A 10 -35.62 10.20 -12.69
N SER A 11 -36.48 10.45 -11.71
CA SER A 11 -36.08 11.03 -10.42
C SER A 11 -35.11 10.15 -9.66
N ARG A 12 -35.38 8.84 -9.57
CA ARG A 12 -34.46 7.88 -8.90
C ARG A 12 -33.09 7.79 -9.59
N SER A 13 -33.06 7.82 -10.92
CA SER A 13 -31.79 7.83 -11.65
C SER A 13 -30.98 9.10 -11.37
N PHE A 14 -31.64 10.25 -11.25
CA PHE A 14 -30.98 11.51 -10.94
C PHE A 14 -30.45 11.56 -9.50
N GLU A 15 -31.24 11.08 -8.52
CA GLU A 15 -30.82 10.95 -7.12
C GLU A 15 -29.59 10.04 -6.98
N HIS A 16 -29.59 8.90 -7.67
CA HIS A 16 -28.46 7.99 -7.67
C HIS A 16 -27.21 8.64 -8.28
N ALA A 17 -27.33 9.33 -9.42
CA ALA A 17 -26.21 10.04 -10.04
C ALA A 17 -25.61 11.11 -9.11
N ASN A 18 -26.45 11.88 -8.43
CA ASN A 18 -25.98 12.88 -7.46
C ASN A 18 -25.31 12.23 -6.24
N SER A 19 -25.82 11.10 -5.77
CA SER A 19 -25.21 10.34 -4.68
C SER A 19 -23.82 9.82 -5.04
N VAL A 20 -23.64 9.31 -6.26
CA VAL A 20 -22.33 8.86 -6.77
C VAL A 20 -21.36 10.04 -6.83
N LEU A 21 -21.75 11.16 -7.45
CA LEU A 21 -20.89 12.35 -7.54
C LEU A 21 -20.53 12.93 -6.16
N ALA A 22 -21.49 12.95 -5.22
CA ALA A 22 -21.24 13.39 -3.86
C ALA A 22 -20.25 12.48 -3.12
N ARG A 23 -20.28 11.18 -3.41
CA ARG A 23 -19.36 10.20 -2.84
C ARG A 23 -17.96 10.34 -3.44
N ASP A 24 -17.85 10.53 -4.75
CA ASP A 24 -16.57 10.77 -5.42
C ASP A 24 -15.90 12.04 -4.90
N ALA A 25 -16.67 13.13 -4.71
CA ALA A 25 -16.16 14.35 -4.11
C ALA A 25 -15.64 14.17 -2.68
N ARG A 26 -16.27 13.27 -1.88
CA ARG A 26 -15.77 12.93 -0.54
C ARG A 26 -14.48 12.12 -0.60
N LEU A 27 -14.34 11.21 -1.56
CA LEU A 27 -13.11 10.45 -1.77
C LEU A 27 -11.95 11.36 -2.19
N GLU A 28 -12.19 12.34 -3.06
CA GLU A 28 -11.18 13.34 -3.42
C GLU A 28 -10.74 14.17 -2.21
N GLN A 29 -11.70 14.64 -1.40
CA GLN A 29 -11.40 15.36 -0.15
C GLN A 29 -10.56 14.52 0.80
N LEU A 30 -10.87 13.22 0.94
CA LEU A 30 -10.06 12.32 1.76
C LEU A 30 -8.65 12.20 1.19
N ALA A 31 -8.51 11.98 -0.12
CA ALA A 31 -7.24 11.82 -0.80
C ALA A 31 -6.32 13.05 -0.62
N ASP A 32 -6.89 14.24 -0.64
CA ASP A 32 -6.14 15.49 -0.44
C ASP A 32 -5.73 15.72 1.03
N ASN A 33 -6.52 15.23 2.00
CA ASN A 33 -6.25 15.36 3.43
C ASN A 33 -5.42 14.21 4.04
N LEU A 34 -4.95 13.28 3.21
CA LEU A 34 -4.12 12.17 3.67
C LEU A 34 -2.82 12.69 4.33
N PRO A 35 -2.42 12.16 5.50
CA PRO A 35 -1.23 12.61 6.21
C PRO A 35 0.03 12.28 5.42
N ARG A 36 1.02 13.18 5.41
CA ARG A 36 2.37 12.88 4.89
C ARG A 36 3.20 12.28 6.01
N LEU A 37 3.80 11.12 5.75
CA LEU A 37 4.67 10.46 6.71
C LEU A 37 6.13 10.81 6.45
N THR A 38 6.87 11.08 7.52
CA THR A 38 8.32 11.27 7.47
C THR A 38 9.05 9.96 7.72
N GLU A 39 10.36 9.93 7.46
CA GLU A 39 11.22 8.78 7.77
C GLU A 39 11.12 8.37 9.25
N HIS A 40 11.14 9.36 10.15
CA HIS A 40 11.01 9.12 11.58
C HIS A 40 9.68 8.44 11.95
N ASP A 41 8.58 8.79 11.28
CA ASP A 41 7.28 8.15 11.50
C ASP A 41 7.32 6.68 11.08
N LEU A 42 7.97 6.36 9.96
CA LEU A 42 8.13 4.97 9.50
C LEU A 42 9.00 4.15 10.44
N GLN A 43 10.09 4.73 10.96
CA GLN A 43 10.94 4.10 11.97
C GLN A 43 10.14 3.82 13.25
N THR A 44 9.33 4.77 13.71
CA THR A 44 8.46 4.61 14.88
C THR A 44 7.44 3.50 14.70
N LEU A 45 6.94 3.31 13.48
CA LEU A 45 6.01 2.23 13.12
C LEU A 45 6.70 0.89 12.84
N GLY A 46 8.05 0.87 12.77
CA GLY A 46 8.82 -0.33 12.42
C GLY A 46 8.63 -0.77 10.96
N GLN A 47 8.32 0.17 10.06
CA GLN A 47 8.02 -0.11 8.64
C GLN A 47 8.97 0.63 7.69
N ALA A 48 10.19 0.97 8.13
CA ALA A 48 11.14 1.73 7.31
C ALA A 48 11.65 0.95 6.08
N ASP A 49 11.80 -0.37 6.20
CA ASP A 49 12.31 -1.26 5.13
C ASP A 49 11.21 -1.88 4.26
N GLU A 50 9.95 -1.50 4.49
CA GLU A 50 8.81 -2.01 3.74
C GLU A 50 8.71 -1.33 2.35
N VAL A 51 7.93 -1.95 1.47
CA VAL A 51 7.66 -1.47 0.11
C VAL A 51 6.21 -1.07 -0.04
N CYS A 52 5.94 -0.11 -0.93
CA CYS A 52 4.58 0.20 -1.32
C CYS A 52 3.94 -1.04 -1.98
N PRO A 53 2.80 -1.56 -1.49
CA PRO A 53 2.18 -2.75 -2.07
C PRO A 53 1.66 -2.59 -3.51
N ILE A 54 1.60 -1.35 -4.03
CA ILE A 54 1.06 -1.02 -5.35
C ILE A 54 2.20 -0.90 -6.37
N CYS A 55 3.12 0.05 -6.21
CA CYS A 55 4.25 0.22 -7.12
C CYS A 55 5.48 -0.64 -6.81
N LEU A 56 5.52 -1.31 -5.66
CA LEU A 56 6.65 -2.11 -5.18
C LEU A 56 7.96 -1.33 -4.95
N ASN A 57 7.90 0.01 -4.97
CA ASN A 57 9.03 0.85 -4.60
C ASN A 57 9.21 0.86 -3.08
N PRO A 58 10.46 0.77 -2.58
CA PRO A 58 10.71 0.84 -1.15
C PRO A 58 10.43 2.25 -0.61
N PHE A 59 9.98 2.31 0.64
CA PHE A 59 9.58 3.57 1.25
C PHE A 59 10.73 4.60 1.34
N HIS A 60 11.96 4.16 1.63
CA HIS A 60 13.11 5.05 1.61
C HIS A 60 13.36 5.70 0.24
N ALA A 61 13.13 4.99 -0.87
CA ALA A 61 13.32 5.56 -2.21
C ALA A 61 12.27 6.63 -2.53
N LEU A 62 11.03 6.42 -2.08
CA LEU A 62 9.93 7.38 -2.26
C LEU A 62 10.14 8.66 -1.44
N LEU A 63 10.70 8.54 -0.23
CA LEU A 63 11.09 9.70 0.57
C LEU A 63 12.26 10.46 -0.06
N ALA A 64 13.28 9.75 -0.54
CA ALA A 64 14.40 10.37 -1.23
C ALA A 64 13.97 11.09 -2.53
N GLU A 65 13.01 10.53 -3.27
CA GLU A 65 12.41 11.17 -4.44
C GLU A 65 11.69 12.47 -4.07
N GLU A 66 10.92 12.47 -2.99
CA GLU A 66 10.26 13.67 -2.47
C GLU A 66 11.29 14.75 -2.07
N GLU A 67 12.31 14.38 -1.31
CA GLU A 67 13.37 15.31 -0.87
C GLU A 67 14.13 15.90 -2.05
N MET A 68 14.51 15.07 -3.02
CA MET A 68 15.20 15.51 -4.23
C MET A 68 14.33 16.44 -5.08
N ALA A 69 13.04 16.11 -5.25
CA ALA A 69 12.11 16.96 -6.00
C ALA A 69 11.91 18.32 -5.34
N LEU A 70 11.80 18.35 -4.00
CA LEU A 70 11.70 19.59 -3.22
C LEU A 70 13.00 20.41 -3.28
N ALA A 71 14.17 19.77 -3.22
CA ALA A 71 15.45 20.45 -3.28
C ALA A 71 15.74 21.07 -4.67
N MET A 72 15.25 20.43 -5.73
CA MET A 72 15.48 20.85 -7.11
C MET A 72 14.36 21.72 -7.69
N ASP A 73 13.32 22.04 -6.92
CA ASP A 73 12.10 22.75 -7.38
C ASP A 73 11.58 22.21 -8.72
N SER A 74 11.68 20.89 -8.93
CA SER A 74 11.46 20.29 -10.24
C SER A 74 9.96 20.30 -10.60
N PRO A 75 9.55 20.93 -11.71
CA PRO A 75 8.15 20.95 -12.12
C PRO A 75 7.66 19.61 -12.70
N ALA A 76 8.52 18.59 -12.75
CA ALA A 76 8.22 17.31 -13.38
C ALA A 76 7.14 16.50 -12.64
N HIS A 77 7.00 16.69 -11.32
CA HIS A 77 6.02 15.97 -10.51
C HIS A 77 5.31 16.92 -9.54
N PRO A 78 3.97 16.85 -9.44
CA PRO A 78 3.22 17.62 -8.46
C PRO A 78 3.60 17.16 -7.04
N ILE A 79 3.93 18.13 -6.18
CA ILE A 79 4.41 17.88 -4.81
C ILE A 79 3.38 17.10 -3.98
N GLU A 80 2.10 17.26 -4.30
CA GLU A 80 0.98 16.61 -3.61
C GLU A 80 0.99 15.08 -3.75
N GLU A 81 1.60 14.57 -4.84
CA GLU A 81 1.66 13.14 -5.18
C GLU A 81 2.97 12.47 -4.72
N LEU A 82 3.96 13.26 -4.29
CA LEU A 82 5.24 12.78 -3.79
C LEU A 82 5.16 12.39 -2.33
N GLY A 83 5.92 11.35 -1.96
CA GLY A 83 6.07 10.88 -0.59
C GLY A 83 5.15 9.73 -0.22
N ILE A 84 4.98 9.54 1.09
CA ILE A 84 4.28 8.39 1.69
C ILE A 84 3.11 8.85 2.53
N THR A 85 2.08 8.04 2.58
CA THR A 85 0.91 8.30 3.42
C THR A 85 0.37 7.04 4.09
N ARG A 86 -0.40 7.26 5.16
CA ARG A 86 -1.07 6.24 5.94
C ARG A 86 -2.56 6.50 6.03
N LEU A 87 -3.35 5.45 5.79
CA LEU A 87 -4.81 5.48 5.90
C LEU A 87 -5.30 5.46 7.35
N LYS A 88 -4.96 6.49 8.13
CA LYS A 88 -5.19 6.53 9.58
C LYS A 88 -6.67 6.44 9.98
N GLU A 89 -7.58 6.94 9.15
CA GLU A 89 -9.02 6.99 9.44
C GLU A 89 -9.74 5.65 9.24
N SER A 90 -9.16 4.74 8.45
CA SER A 90 -9.78 3.44 8.13
C SER A 90 -9.01 2.25 8.70
N CYS A 91 -7.90 1.87 8.07
CA CYS A 91 -7.21 0.60 8.33
C CYS A 91 -5.72 0.76 8.70
N GLY A 92 -5.14 1.94 8.50
CA GLY A 92 -3.77 2.25 8.88
C GLY A 92 -2.68 1.68 7.98
N HIS A 93 -3.01 1.12 6.81
CA HIS A 93 -2.03 0.69 5.80
C HIS A 93 -1.30 1.89 5.18
N ILE A 94 -0.05 1.64 4.76
CA ILE A 94 0.88 2.65 4.23
C ILE A 94 1.10 2.42 2.72
N PHE A 95 1.09 3.51 1.96
CA PHE A 95 1.28 3.52 0.50
C PHE A 95 2.05 4.76 0.06
N CYS A 96 2.62 4.74 -1.15
CA CYS A 96 3.03 5.98 -1.79
C CYS A 96 1.80 6.85 -2.10
N ARG A 97 1.95 8.17 -2.03
CA ARG A 97 0.82 9.11 -2.19
C ARG A 97 0.23 9.07 -3.59
N ARG A 98 1.08 9.02 -4.62
CA ARG A 98 0.67 8.90 -6.02
C ARG A 98 -0.28 7.74 -6.26
N ASP A 99 0.08 6.53 -5.84
CA ASP A 99 -0.72 5.34 -6.16
C ASP A 99 -2.04 5.31 -5.41
N ILE A 100 -2.06 5.61 -4.10
CA ILE A 100 -3.30 5.58 -3.34
C ILE A 100 -4.27 6.67 -3.76
N ARG A 101 -3.76 7.84 -4.18
CA ARG A 101 -4.57 8.92 -4.74
C ARG A 101 -5.17 8.53 -6.10
N ASN A 102 -4.37 7.92 -6.98
CA ASN A 102 -4.85 7.42 -8.25
C ASN A 102 -5.91 6.35 -8.06
N TRP A 103 -5.69 5.42 -7.12
CA TRP A 103 -6.66 4.40 -6.74
C TRP A 103 -8.00 5.01 -6.31
N MET A 104 -7.99 6.02 -5.44
CA MET A 104 -9.21 6.73 -5.02
C MET A 104 -9.88 7.47 -6.19
N ARG A 105 -9.11 8.09 -7.08
CA ARG A 105 -9.60 8.82 -8.27
C ARG A 105 -10.21 7.91 -9.34
N GLU A 106 -9.75 6.67 -9.43
CA GLU A 106 -10.34 5.64 -10.29
C GLU A 106 -11.71 5.16 -9.78
N GLY A 107 -12.17 5.68 -8.63
CA GLY A 107 -13.46 5.34 -8.01
C GLY A 107 -13.38 4.15 -7.08
N HIS A 108 -12.18 3.68 -6.74
CA HIS A 108 -12.02 2.62 -5.76
C HIS A 108 -12.17 3.17 -4.34
N GLU A 109 -13.18 2.66 -3.63
CA GLU A 109 -13.53 3.13 -2.29
C GLU A 109 -13.00 2.27 -1.15
N THR A 110 -12.14 1.30 -1.45
CA THR A 110 -11.61 0.33 -0.48
C THR A 110 -10.09 0.26 -0.51
N CYS A 111 -9.49 -0.06 0.63
CA CYS A 111 -8.05 -0.25 0.74
C CYS A 111 -7.57 -1.43 -0.14
N PRO A 112 -6.51 -1.26 -0.95
CA PRO A 112 -5.96 -2.35 -1.78
C PRO A 112 -5.53 -3.59 -0.98
N THR A 113 -5.09 -3.41 0.27
CA THR A 113 -4.55 -4.49 1.10
C THR A 113 -5.64 -5.25 1.86
N CYS A 114 -6.52 -4.54 2.57
CA CYS A 114 -7.50 -5.16 3.47
C CYS A 114 -8.96 -5.02 3.03
N ARG A 115 -9.22 -4.29 1.95
CA ARG A 115 -10.56 -4.02 1.41
C ARG A 115 -11.51 -3.31 2.38
N CYS A 116 -10.99 -2.72 3.46
CA CYS A 116 -11.78 -1.84 4.33
C CYS A 116 -12.20 -0.59 3.54
N PRO A 117 -13.48 -0.15 3.64
CA PRO A 117 -13.93 1.06 2.98
C PRO A 117 -13.23 2.28 3.58
N PHE A 118 -12.93 3.26 2.73
CA PHE A 118 -12.30 4.51 3.15
C PHE A 118 -13.27 5.44 3.88
N LEU A 119 -14.53 5.46 3.44
CA LEU A 119 -15.61 6.25 4.03
C LEU A 119 -16.53 5.31 4.83
N PRO A 120 -17.05 5.75 5.99
CA PRO A 120 -18.07 5.00 6.69
C PRO A 120 -19.33 4.90 5.82
N SER A 121 -19.92 3.71 5.74
CA SER A 121 -21.23 3.52 5.10
C SER A 121 -22.27 4.37 5.84
N ASP A 122 -23.08 5.12 5.11
CA ASP A 122 -24.19 5.85 5.73
C ASP A 122 -25.09 4.84 6.49
N PRO A 123 -25.59 5.18 7.68
CA PRO A 123 -26.38 4.27 8.53
C PRO A 123 -27.79 3.95 7.97
N GLY A 124 -27.96 3.93 6.65
CA GLY A 124 -29.17 3.50 5.93
C GLY A 124 -29.00 2.20 5.16
N ASP A 125 -27.77 1.67 5.04
CA ASP A 125 -27.47 0.35 4.46
C ASP A 125 -27.38 -0.73 5.56
N ASP A 126 -28.41 -0.80 6.42
CA ASP A 126 -28.63 -1.87 7.41
C ASP A 126 -29.03 -3.21 6.75
N ASN A 127 -28.31 -3.64 5.71
CA ASN A 127 -28.36 -5.01 5.20
C ASN A 127 -27.01 -5.72 5.21
N ALA A 128 -25.93 -5.04 5.62
CA ALA A 128 -24.74 -5.73 6.09
C ALA A 128 -24.93 -6.04 7.58
N LEU A 129 -25.67 -7.12 7.87
CA LEU A 129 -25.57 -7.81 9.15
C LEU A 129 -24.07 -7.93 9.48
N PRO A 130 -23.55 -7.32 10.56
CA PRO A 130 -22.29 -7.81 11.11
C PRO A 130 -22.50 -9.31 11.36
N PRO A 131 -21.57 -10.21 10.99
CA PRO A 131 -21.66 -11.59 11.43
C PRO A 131 -21.78 -11.53 12.95
N SER A 132 -22.98 -11.83 13.43
CA SER A 132 -23.34 -11.87 14.82
C SER A 132 -22.50 -13.01 15.38
N VAL A 133 -21.32 -12.69 15.90
CA VAL A 133 -20.56 -13.57 16.77
C VAL A 133 -21.33 -13.65 18.09
N GLU A 134 -22.49 -14.29 18.02
CA GLU A 134 -23.18 -14.81 19.18
C GLU A 134 -22.57 -16.18 19.47
N ASP A 135 -22.04 -16.30 20.69
CA ASP A 135 -21.56 -17.48 21.39
C ASP A 135 -20.03 -17.75 21.40
N PRO A 136 -19.33 -17.44 22.52
CA PRO A 136 -17.95 -17.87 22.75
C PRO A 136 -17.80 -19.34 23.16
N SER A 137 -18.86 -20.15 23.11
CA SER A 137 -18.78 -21.55 23.52
C SER A 137 -19.20 -22.49 22.39
N TYR A 138 -18.19 -23.04 21.71
CA TYR A 138 -18.16 -24.36 21.05
C TYR A 138 -17.42 -24.32 19.71
N ILE A 139 -16.08 -24.31 19.75
CA ILE A 139 -15.31 -24.85 18.62
C ILE A 139 -15.37 -26.38 18.76
N ASP A 140 -16.23 -27.00 17.95
CA ASP A 140 -16.28 -28.45 17.80
C ASP A 140 -15.02 -28.97 17.11
N MET A 141 -14.00 -29.32 17.90
CA MET A 141 -12.76 -29.92 17.40
C MET A 141 -12.97 -31.37 16.88
N SER A 142 -14.19 -31.90 16.82
CA SER A 142 -14.45 -33.27 16.35
C SER A 142 -14.76 -33.40 14.85
N GLN A 143 -14.84 -32.29 14.10
CA GLN A 143 -15.12 -32.33 12.64
C GLN A 143 -13.90 -32.19 11.73
N PHE A 144 -12.70 -31.98 12.29
CA PHE A 144 -11.47 -32.13 11.50
C PHE A 144 -11.15 -33.62 11.35
N SER A 145 -11.70 -34.22 10.30
CA SER A 145 -11.15 -35.40 9.66
C SER A 145 -9.73 -35.07 9.19
N VAL A 146 -8.74 -35.29 10.05
CA VAL A 146 -7.32 -35.20 9.70
C VAL A 146 -7.00 -36.35 8.73
N PRO A 147 -6.63 -36.09 7.47
CA PRO A 147 -6.07 -37.13 6.62
C PRO A 147 -4.79 -37.68 7.24
N ARG A 148 -4.69 -39.01 7.22
CA ARG A 148 -3.80 -39.85 8.01
C ARG A 148 -2.33 -39.86 7.51
N ASN A 149 -1.72 -38.71 7.18
CA ASN A 149 -0.32 -38.70 6.69
C ASN A 149 0.62 -37.53 7.10
N MET A 150 0.26 -36.61 8.01
CA MET A 150 1.19 -35.51 8.37
C MET A 150 2.02 -35.76 9.65
N ARG A 151 2.28 -37.02 10.00
CA ARG A 151 3.20 -37.38 11.10
C ARG A 151 4.67 -37.43 10.67
N GLU A 152 4.98 -37.26 9.39
CA GLU A 152 6.36 -37.28 8.88
C GLU A 152 7.04 -35.90 8.77
N ILE A 153 6.29 -34.80 8.78
CA ILE A 153 6.89 -33.46 8.58
C ILE A 153 7.41 -32.85 9.90
N ALA A 154 6.85 -33.24 11.05
CA ALA A 154 7.25 -32.72 12.36
C ALA A 154 8.59 -33.27 12.90
N LEU A 155 9.12 -34.37 12.32
CA LEU A 155 10.44 -34.92 12.69
C LEU A 155 11.59 -34.38 11.84
N ALA A 156 11.31 -33.58 10.79
CA ALA A 156 12.34 -33.00 9.93
C ALA A 156 12.88 -31.64 10.43
N TRP A 157 12.21 -30.98 11.39
CA TRP A 157 12.58 -29.63 11.84
C TRP A 157 13.19 -29.53 13.24
N MET A 158 13.25 -30.61 14.02
CA MET A 158 13.86 -30.61 15.36
C MET A 158 15.12 -31.49 15.46
N GLY A 159 15.92 -31.53 14.38
CA GLY A 159 17.01 -32.50 14.23
C GLY A 159 18.39 -31.97 13.86
N SER A 160 18.67 -30.66 13.91
CA SER A 160 20.01 -30.15 13.55
C SER A 160 20.42 -28.89 14.33
N ILE A 161 20.78 -29.06 15.60
CA ILE A 161 21.69 -28.15 16.30
C ILE A 161 22.89 -28.98 16.80
N SER A 162 24.10 -28.46 16.54
CA SER A 162 25.46 -28.83 17.04
C SER A 162 26.36 -29.43 15.95
N ARG A 163 27.60 -28.99 15.68
CA ARG A 163 28.57 -28.17 16.43
C ARG A 163 29.80 -27.82 15.51
N PRO A 164 30.85 -27.12 15.98
CA PRO A 164 31.73 -26.25 15.17
C PRO A 164 32.94 -26.98 14.58
N THR A 165 33.57 -26.34 13.58
CA THR A 165 34.95 -26.64 13.18
C THR A 165 35.74 -25.35 13.05
N ASP A 166 36.81 -25.27 13.84
CA ASP A 166 37.93 -24.36 13.68
C ASP A 166 38.49 -24.43 12.25
N GLY A 167 38.84 -23.27 11.68
CA GLY A 167 39.40 -23.17 10.34
C GLY A 167 40.03 -21.80 10.09
N SER A 168 41.21 -21.60 10.67
CA SER A 168 42.15 -20.53 10.38
C SER A 168 42.61 -20.52 8.91
N GLY A 169 42.55 -19.34 8.28
CA GLY A 169 43.24 -18.96 7.04
C GLY A 169 42.85 -17.51 6.73
N ASP A 170 43.62 -16.49 7.12
CA ASP A 170 44.85 -16.04 6.46
C ASP A 170 44.70 -15.99 4.93
N ARG A 171 44.37 -14.81 4.38
CA ARG A 171 45.24 -14.09 3.42
C ARG A 171 44.57 -12.91 2.70
N SER A 172 45.30 -11.81 2.76
CA SER A 172 45.60 -10.88 1.67
C SER A 172 44.61 -9.77 1.34
N ASP A 173 44.96 -8.61 1.91
CA ASP A 173 44.91 -7.28 1.31
C ASP A 173 45.07 -7.30 -0.22
N HIS A 174 44.12 -6.67 -0.91
CA HIS A 174 44.33 -6.18 -2.27
C HIS A 174 43.86 -4.72 -2.33
N GLU A 175 44.79 -3.83 -1.99
CA GLU A 175 44.81 -2.46 -2.50
C GLU A 175 45.20 -2.49 -3.99
N SER A 176 44.40 -1.82 -4.81
CA SER A 176 44.78 -1.28 -6.11
C SER A 176 43.79 -0.15 -6.41
N ASN A 177 44.14 1.10 -6.10
CA ASN A 177 44.77 2.06 -7.00
C ASN A 177 44.03 2.25 -8.34
N GLY A 178 43.50 3.46 -8.53
CA GLY A 178 43.57 4.24 -9.76
C GLY A 178 42.68 3.80 -10.91
N ASP A 179 41.69 4.62 -11.24
CA ASP A 179 41.72 5.29 -12.55
C ASP A 179 40.83 6.53 -12.55
N GLU A 180 41.50 7.67 -12.57
CA GLU A 180 40.98 8.95 -13.03
C GLU A 180 40.99 8.95 -14.57
N ASN A 181 40.00 9.62 -15.17
CA ASN A 181 39.96 10.20 -16.53
C ASN A 181 39.21 9.46 -17.65
N GLY A 182 38.37 10.25 -18.34
CA GLY A 182 37.64 9.93 -19.56
C GLY A 182 36.19 9.55 -19.23
N GLU A 183 35.16 10.34 -19.51
CA GLU A 183 34.80 10.85 -20.84
C GLU A 183 34.06 12.19 -20.69
N ARG A 184 34.82 13.27 -20.85
CA ARG A 184 34.34 14.61 -21.17
C ARG A 184 34.48 14.75 -22.69
N GLU A 185 33.44 15.28 -23.35
CA GLU A 185 33.36 15.70 -24.76
C GLU A 185 32.72 14.73 -25.77
N GLU A 186 31.39 14.69 -25.81
CA GLU A 186 30.67 14.45 -27.07
C GLU A 186 29.25 15.08 -27.04
N PHE A 187 29.15 16.41 -27.06
CA PHE A 187 27.87 17.05 -27.44
C PHE A 187 28.11 18.43 -28.09
N ALA A 188 28.71 18.42 -29.28
CA ALA A 188 28.75 19.59 -30.15
C ALA A 188 28.29 19.16 -31.55
N GLY A 189 27.00 19.33 -31.87
CA GLY A 189 26.55 19.11 -33.25
C GLY A 189 25.07 18.89 -33.49
N VAL A 190 24.16 19.69 -32.91
CA VAL A 190 22.73 19.61 -33.27
C VAL A 190 22.10 21.00 -33.48
N TYR A 191 22.78 21.90 -34.19
CA TYR A 191 22.09 23.01 -34.87
C TYR A 191 22.83 23.35 -36.16
N SER A 192 22.33 22.85 -37.27
CA SER A 192 22.57 23.39 -38.62
C SER A 192 21.34 23.12 -39.48
#